data_AF-A0A7Z9QVF4-F1
#
_entry.id   AF-A0A7Z9QVF4-F1
#
_cell.length_a   1.000
_cell.length_b   1.000
_cell.length_c   1.000
_cell.angle_alpha   90.00
_cell.angle_beta   90.00
_cell.angle_gamma   90.00
#
_symmetry.space_group_name_H-M   'P 1'
#
loop_
_entity.id
_entity.type
_entity.pdbx_description
1 polymer ?
#
loop_
_entity_poly.entity_id
_entity_poly.type
_entity_poly.pdbx_seq_one_letter_code
_entity_poly.pdbx_strand_id
1 'polypeptide(L)' 'MEPAALNTLASLGTALSDSSPVLCIASQIPVAGIGLNKGYLHECRDQLGCLRPVTKWSGRANRCLRFLA' A
#
# COMPACT_ATOMS: atom_id res chain seq x y z
N MET A 1 -8.11 -0.64 -4.90
CA MET A 1 -6.75 -0.75 -4.35
C MET A 1 -6.14 -2.13 -4.57
N GLU A 2 -6.79 -3.20 -4.10
CA GLU A 2 -6.30 -4.58 -4.10
C GLU A 2 -5.61 -5.04 -5.40
N PRO A 3 -6.16 -4.87 -6.62
CA PRO A 3 -5.50 -5.41 -7.81
C PRO A 3 -4.25 -4.61 -8.18
N ALA A 4 -4.36 -3.29 -8.24
CA ALA A 4 -3.28 -2.44 -8.76
C ALA A 4 -2.03 -2.48 -7.88
N ALA A 5 -2.18 -2.44 -6.55
CA ALA A 5 -1.04 -2.50 -5.64
C ALA A 5 -0.36 -3.87 -5.67
N LEU A 6 -1.14 -4.96 -5.66
CA LEU A 6 -0.58 -6.32 -5.68
C LEU A 6 0.08 -6.67 -7.03
N ASN A 7 -0.40 -6.10 -8.14
CA ASN A 7 0.23 -6.26 -9.44
C ASN A 7 1.65 -5.68 -9.51
N THR A 8 2.01 -4.76 -8.59
CA THR A 8 3.37 -4.18 -8.53
C THR A 8 4.36 -5.02 -7.73
N LEU A 9 3.94 -6.11 -7.07
CA LEU A 9 4.83 -6.88 -6.20
C LEU A 9 6.06 -7.44 -6.94
N ALA A 10 5.86 -7.95 -8.16
CA ALA A 10 6.95 -8.49 -8.97
C ALA A 10 7.96 -7.39 -9.35
N SER A 11 7.48 -6.24 -9.84
CA SER A 11 8.35 -5.13 -10.22
C SER A 11 9.05 -4.50 -9.03
N LEU A 12 8.40 -4.43 -7.86
CA LEU A 12 9.03 -4.01 -6.61
C LEU A 12 10.11 -4.99 -6.14
N GLY A 13 9.88 -6.30 -6.27
CA GLY A 13 10.87 -7.33 -5.95
C GLY A 13 12.12 -7.22 -6.83
N THR A 14 11.95 -7.00 -8.13
CA THR A 14 13.06 -6.72 -9.06
C THR A 14 13.80 -5.45 -8.65
N ALA A 15 13.08 -4.34 -8.43
CA ALA A 15 13.71 -3.08 -8.04
C ALA A 15 14.48 -3.19 -6.71
N LEU A 16 13.95 -3.93 -5.73
CA LEU A 16 14.63 -4.20 -4.46
C LEU A 16 15.93 -4.98 -4.68
N SER A 17 15.89 -6.02 -5.52
CA SER A 17 17.04 -6.90 -5.81
C SER A 17 18.13 -6.15 -6.59
N ASP A 18 17.74 -5.31 -7.54
CA ASP A 18 18.63 -4.49 -8.36
C ASP A 18 19.11 -3.22 -7.64
N SER A 19 18.70 -3.01 -6.39
CA SER A 19 18.95 -1.77 -5.64
C SER A 19 18.48 -0.50 -6.36
N SER A 20 17.46 -0.62 -7.20
CA SER A 20 16.87 0.49 -7.95
C SER A 20 15.95 1.34 -7.04
N PRO A 21 16.16 2.66 -6.95
CA PRO A 21 15.37 3.52 -6.08
C PRO A 21 14.00 3.83 -6.70
N VAL A 22 12.96 3.10 -6.27
CA VAL A 22 11.56 3.29 -6.70
C VAL A 22 10.64 3.61 -5.52
N LEU A 23 9.59 4.39 -5.77
CA LEU A 23 8.52 4.69 -4.81
C LEU A 23 7.16 4.28 -5.39
N CYS A 24 6.47 3.36 -4.71
CA CYS A 24 5.10 2.99 -5.05
C CYS A 24 4.11 3.79 -4.19
N ILE A 25 3.19 4.49 -4.86
CA ILE A 25 2.07 5.20 -4.20
C ILE A 25 0.77 4.51 -4.63
N ALA A 26 -0.02 4.08 -3.65
CA ALA A 26 -1.30 3.42 -3.88
C ALA A 26 -2.41 4.00 -2.98
N SER A 27 -3.62 4.11 -3.52
CA SER A 27 -4.81 4.64 -2.82
C SER A 27 -5.45 3.61 -1.91
N GLN A 28 -5.87 3.99 -0.69
CA GLN A 28 -6.42 3.07 0.31
C GLN A 28 -7.93 3.22 0.51
N ILE A 29 -8.60 2.17 1.01
CA ILE A 29 -9.98 2.27 1.52
C ILE A 29 -10.04 3.28 2.69
N PRO A 30 -11.22 3.78 3.08
CA PRO A 30 -11.34 4.69 4.21
C PRO A 30 -10.72 4.09 5.48
N VAL A 31 -9.97 4.91 6.24
CA VAL A 31 -9.20 4.47 7.41
C VAL A 31 -10.04 3.70 8.44
N ALA A 32 -11.31 4.07 8.59
CA ALA A 32 -12.27 3.43 9.49
C ALA A 32 -12.69 2.00 9.08
N GLY A 33 -12.38 1.58 7.85
CA GLY A 33 -12.72 0.26 7.30
C GLY A 33 -11.55 -0.71 7.23
N ILE A 34 -10.32 -0.25 7.42
CA ILE A 34 -9.11 -1.05 7.21
C ILE A 34 -9.03 -2.21 8.21
N GLY A 35 -8.86 -3.43 7.70
CA GLY A 35 -8.63 -4.63 8.51
C GLY A 35 -9.88 -5.16 9.21
N LEU A 36 -11.05 -4.54 8.97
CA LEU A 36 -12.29 -4.92 9.63
C LEU A 36 -13.08 -6.00 8.87
N ASN A 37 -12.66 -6.36 7.66
CA ASN A 37 -13.32 -7.35 6.78
C ASN A 37 -14.80 -7.01 6.57
N LYS A 38 -15.09 -5.72 6.32
CA LYS A 38 -16.47 -5.21 6.15
C LYS A 38 -16.99 -5.32 4.72
N GLY A 39 -16.20 -5.88 3.81
CA GLY A 39 -16.59 -6.08 2.41
C GLY A 39 -16.41 -4.81 1.58
N TYR A 40 -15.46 -3.94 1.93
CA TYR A 40 -15.15 -2.79 1.08
C TYR A 40 -14.64 -3.26 -0.28
N LEU A 41 -15.04 -2.55 -1.34
CA LEU A 41 -14.51 -2.82 -2.68
C LEU A 41 -12.98 -2.65 -2.63
N HIS A 42 -12.27 -3.73 -2.97
CA HIS A 42 -10.81 -3.82 -2.93
C HIS A 42 -10.18 -3.77 -1.52
N GLU A 43 -10.89 -4.27 -0.52
CA GLU A 43 -10.36 -4.47 0.83
C GLU A 43 -9.25 -5.54 0.84
N CYS A 44 -8.08 -5.16 1.34
CA CYS A 44 -7.00 -6.10 1.63
C CYS A 44 -6.86 -6.22 3.15
N ARG A 45 -6.88 -7.46 3.67
CA ARG A 45 -6.75 -7.71 5.12
C ARG A 45 -5.45 -7.14 5.70
N ASP A 46 -4.32 -7.38 5.04
CA ASP A 46 -3.02 -6.85 5.44
C ASP A 46 -2.16 -6.48 4.23
N GLN A 47 -2.47 -5.33 3.64
CA GLN A 47 -1.74 -4.86 2.47
C GLN A 47 -0.26 -4.55 2.76
N LEU A 48 0.04 -3.99 3.92
CA LEU A 48 1.43 -3.67 4.27
C LEU A 48 2.23 -4.97 4.45
N GLY A 49 1.60 -6.01 5.01
CA GLY A 49 2.13 -7.37 5.04
C GLY A 49 2.55 -7.88 3.67
N CYS A 50 1.73 -7.67 2.62
CA CYS A 50 2.07 -8.07 1.26
C CYS A 50 3.27 -7.30 0.67
N LEU A 51 3.46 -6.02 1.04
CA LEU A 51 4.53 -5.17 0.50
C LEU A 51 5.87 -5.33 1.23
N ARG A 52 5.85 -5.73 2.51
CA ARG A 52 7.06 -5.86 3.35
C ARG A 52 8.17 -6.73 2.74
N PRO A 53 7.90 -7.90 2.11
CA PRO A 53 8.96 -8.74 1.56
C PRO A 53 9.66 -8.14 0.33
N VAL A 54 9.02 -7.19 -0.36
CA VAL A 54 9.50 -6.63 -1.64
C VAL A 54 9.82 -5.14 -1.55
N THR A 55 9.92 -4.58 -0.36
CA THR A 55 10.26 -3.17 -0.14
C THR A 55 11.23 -3.01 1.03
N LYS A 56 12.11 -2.00 0.97
CA LYS A 56 12.95 -1.62 2.13
C LYS A 56 12.11 -0.99 3.26
N TRP A 57 11.02 -0.33 2.89
CA TRP A 57 10.08 0.31 3.80
C TRP A 57 8.69 0.31 3.19
N SER A 58 7.68 0.06 4.02
CA SER A 58 6.27 0.22 3.65
C SER A 58 5.52 0.95 4.76
N GLY A 59 4.70 1.91 4.38
CA GLY A 59 3.93 2.72 5.32
C GLY A 59 2.63 3.24 4.72
N ARG A 60 1.77 3.75 5.59
CA ARG A 60 0.46 4.28 5.22
C ARG A 60 0.23 5.63 5.88
N ALA A 61 -0.20 6.61 5.10
CA ALA A 61 -0.70 7.86 5.63
C ALA A 61 -2.08 7.64 6.29
N ASN A 62 -2.17 7.87 7.60
CA ASN A 62 -3.42 7.68 8.37
C ASN A 62 -4.17 9.00 8.64
N ARG A 63 -3.59 10.15 8.26
CA ARG A 63 -4.20 11.47 8.42
C ARG A 63 -3.96 12.30 7.18
N CYS A 64 -4.99 13.04 6.78
CA CYS A 64 -4.87 14.15 5.86
C CYS A 64 -4.92 15.43 6.69
N LEU A 65 -3.80 16.16 6.76
CA LEU A 65 -3.79 17.49 7.37
C LEU A 65 -4.49 18.44 6.40
N ARG A 66 -5.67 18.93 6.78
CA ARG A 66 -6.29 20.06 6.08
C ARG A 66 -5.59 21.32 6.56
N PHE A 67 -4.81 21.94 5.68
CA PHE A 67 -4.43 23.32 5.86
C PHE A 67 -5.69 24.14 5.61
N LEU A 68 -6.35 24.57 6.70
CA LEU A 68 -7.36 25.61 6.61
C LEU A 68 -6.61 26.89 6.26
N ALA A 69 -6.86 27.42 5.06
CA ALA A 69 -6.49 28.78 4.68
C ALA A 69 -7.44 29.77 5.36
#